data_AF-A0A7C3IUJ7-F1
#
_entry.id   AF-A0A7C3IUJ7-F1
#
_cell.length_a   1.000
_cell.length_b   1.000
_cell.length_c   1.000
_cell.angle_alpha   90.00
_cell.angle_beta   90.00
_cell.angle_gamma   90.00
#
_symmetry.space_group_name_H-M   'P 1'
#
loop_
_entity.id
_entity.type
_entity.pdbx_description
1 polymer ?
#
loop_
_entity_poly.entity_id
_entity_poly.type
_entity_poly.pdbx_seq_one_letter_code
_entity_poly.pdbx_strand_id
1 'polypeptide(L)'
;MDEKDSTQDFDEYTERVLKLEHRYYQEVTVTKINGTCPYGLWVGDSFKITAMNSDGICGSLLQGIISPIVSLHYGGSIFWEKNSESFTGRCLEDGKVEVSVKRVEQKEPVMLQTQFSFRDMRGKGFPLLDKYRLLR
;
A
#
# COMPACT_ATOMS: atom_id res chain seq x y z
N MET A 1 14.70 -37.44 -24.62
CA MET A 1 14.68 -36.00 -24.32
C MET A 1 13.54 -35.82 -23.35
N ASP A 2 13.83 -36.08 -22.08
CA ASP A 2 12.84 -35.96 -21.01
C ASP A 2 12.85 -34.50 -20.54
N GLU A 3 11.79 -33.76 -20.86
CA GLU A 3 11.43 -32.51 -20.20
C GLU A 3 11.12 -32.83 -18.73
N LYS A 4 12.16 -32.90 -17.90
CA LYS A 4 12.00 -32.95 -16.45
C LYS A 4 11.64 -31.55 -15.95
N ASP A 5 10.33 -31.34 -15.86
CA ASP A 5 9.61 -30.64 -14.80
C ASP A 5 10.48 -29.69 -13.94
N SER A 6 10.67 -28.47 -14.45
CA SER A 6 11.44 -27.39 -13.80
C SER A 6 10.72 -26.72 -12.63
N THR A 7 9.73 -27.39 -12.03
CA THR A 7 8.77 -26.78 -11.09
C THR A 7 8.81 -27.36 -9.68
N GLN A 8 9.70 -28.32 -9.39
CA GLN A 8 9.67 -29.07 -8.12
C GLN A 8 10.79 -28.75 -7.11
N ASP A 9 11.74 -27.88 -7.44
CA ASP A 9 12.75 -27.38 -6.47
C ASP A 9 12.45 -25.92 -6.08
N PHE A 10 11.32 -25.67 -5.42
CA PHE A 10 11.20 -24.48 -4.57
C PHE A 10 11.96 -24.79 -3.26
N ASP A 11 13.26 -24.50 -3.26
CA ASP A 11 14.20 -24.80 -2.17
C ASP A 11 13.70 -24.36 -0.78
N GLU A 12 13.96 -25.17 0.26
CA GLU A 12 13.71 -24.85 1.67
C GLU A 12 14.28 -23.46 2.07
N TYR A 13 15.39 -23.08 1.43
CA TYR A 13 16.00 -21.76 1.59
C TYR A 13 15.09 -20.63 1.09
N THR A 14 14.46 -20.82 -0.07
CA THR A 14 13.50 -19.87 -0.65
C THR A 14 12.30 -19.68 0.26
N GLU A 15 11.77 -20.75 0.85
CA GLU A 15 10.69 -20.63 1.82
C GLU A 15 11.10 -19.85 3.08
N ARG A 16 12.33 -20.04 3.56
CA ARG A 16 12.86 -19.28 4.70
C ARG A 16 13.00 -17.80 4.36
N VAL A 17 13.54 -17.47 3.18
CA VAL A 17 13.68 -16.09 2.72
C VAL A 17 12.32 -15.43 2.57
N LEU A 18 11.34 -16.10 1.95
CA LEU A 18 9.98 -15.59 1.83
C LEU A 18 9.32 -15.34 3.19
N LYS A 19 9.52 -16.23 4.17
CA LYS A 19 9.03 -16.04 5.55
C LYS A 19 9.71 -14.87 6.27
N LEU A 20 10.98 -14.57 5.94
CA LEU A 20 11.69 -13.42 6.50
C LEU A 20 11.22 -12.11 5.89
N GLU A 21 11.15 -12.03 4.56
CA GLU A 21 10.71 -10.83 3.84
C GLU A 21 9.23 -10.53 4.15
N HIS A 22 8.36 -11.54 4.19
CA HIS A 22 6.93 -11.34 4.44
C HIS A 22 6.55 -11.32 5.93
N ARG A 23 7.52 -11.15 6.82
CA ARG A 23 7.29 -11.13 8.27
C ARG A 23 6.39 -9.96 8.70
N TYR A 24 6.46 -8.83 8.02
CA TYR A 24 5.72 -7.63 8.40
C TYR A 24 4.70 -7.23 7.32
N TYR A 25 3.59 -6.66 7.76
CA TYR A 25 2.72 -5.86 6.91
C TYR A 25 2.44 -4.52 7.57
N GLN A 26 2.01 -3.57 6.76
CA GLN A 26 1.66 -2.23 7.18
C GLN A 26 0.16 -2.04 7.01
N GLU A 27 -0.52 -1.79 8.11
CA GLU A 27 -1.92 -1.39 8.11
C GLU A 27 -1.98 0.13 7.95
N VAL A 28 -2.59 0.59 6.85
CA VAL A 28 -2.76 2.00 6.52
C VAL A 28 -4.22 2.36 6.71
N THR A 29 -4.51 3.23 7.67
CA THR A 29 -5.87 3.70 7.95
C THR A 29 -5.98 5.18 7.65
N VAL A 30 -7.00 5.57 6.88
CA VAL A 30 -7.30 6.97 6.60
C VAL A 30 -7.91 7.62 7.83
N THR A 31 -7.17 8.55 8.45
CA THR A 31 -7.60 9.23 9.68
C THR A 31 -8.31 10.54 9.41
N LYS A 32 -7.87 11.29 8.39
CA LYS A 32 -8.42 12.62 8.10
C LYS A 32 -8.43 12.92 6.62
N ILE A 33 -9.50 13.60 6.18
CA ILE A 33 -9.62 14.15 4.83
C ILE A 33 -9.99 15.63 4.94
N ASN A 34 -9.13 16.49 4.40
CA ASN A 34 -9.37 17.93 4.27
C ASN A 34 -9.96 18.20 2.88
N GLY A 35 -11.27 18.43 2.82
CA GLY A 35 -12.01 18.67 1.58
C GLY A 35 -12.43 17.38 0.86
N THR A 36 -12.36 17.36 -0.47
CA THR A 36 -12.78 16.22 -1.28
C THR A 36 -11.56 15.49 -1.84
N CYS A 37 -11.41 14.20 -1.53
CA CYS A 37 -10.34 13.39 -2.10
C CYS A 37 -10.60 13.12 -3.59
N PRO A 38 -9.68 13.48 -4.51
CA PRO A 38 -9.82 13.18 -5.93
C PRO A 38 -9.84 11.68 -6.22
N TYR A 39 -9.29 10.84 -5.36
CA TYR A 39 -9.27 9.39 -5.55
C TYR A 39 -10.43 8.67 -4.84
N GLY A 40 -11.36 9.45 -4.25
CA GLY A 40 -12.56 8.92 -3.58
C GLY A 40 -12.27 8.09 -2.34
N LEU A 41 -11.12 8.30 -1.68
CA LEU A 41 -10.84 7.71 -0.37
C LEU A 41 -11.78 8.30 0.67
N TRP A 42 -12.24 7.46 1.60
CA TRP A 42 -13.10 7.85 2.71
C TRP A 42 -12.38 7.69 4.05
N VAL A 43 -12.84 8.43 5.06
CA VAL A 43 -12.31 8.31 6.41
C VAL A 43 -12.71 6.93 6.96
N GLY A 44 -11.73 6.21 7.52
CA GLY A 44 -11.93 4.84 7.99
C GLY A 44 -11.60 3.75 6.97
N ASP A 45 -11.27 4.10 5.71
CA ASP A 45 -10.71 3.13 4.77
C ASP A 45 -9.40 2.57 5.34
N SER A 46 -9.30 1.24 5.39
CA SER A 46 -8.12 0.51 5.85
C SER A 46 -7.54 -0.32 4.71
N PHE A 47 -6.24 -0.20 4.48
CA PHE A 47 -5.49 -0.94 3.45
C PHE A 47 -4.36 -1.72 4.11
N LYS A 48 -4.01 -2.88 3.55
CA LYS A 48 -2.89 -3.69 4.03
C LYS A 48 -1.78 -3.71 2.97
N ILE A 49 -0.67 -3.08 3.29
CA ILE A 49 0.50 -3.01 2.41
C ILE A 49 1.53 -4.05 2.85
N THR A 50 2.09 -4.78 1.90
CA THR A 50 3.28 -5.63 2.06
C THR A 50 4.37 -5.15 1.10
N ALA A 51 5.57 -5.75 1.16
CA ALA A 51 6.64 -5.42 0.22
C ALA A 51 6.24 -5.59 -1.26
N MET A 52 5.31 -6.50 -1.55
CA MET A 52 4.91 -6.84 -2.92
C MET A 52 3.48 -6.43 -3.29
N ASN A 53 2.69 -5.90 -2.35
CA ASN A 53 1.31 -5.52 -2.60
C ASN A 53 0.94 -4.21 -1.88
N SER A 54 0.30 -3.28 -2.60
CA SER A 54 -0.16 -1.99 -2.08
C SER A 54 -1.69 -1.88 -1.90
N ASP A 55 -2.41 -2.99 -2.02
CA ASP A 55 -3.85 -3.14 -1.73
C ASP A 55 -4.76 -2.08 -2.37
N GLY A 56 -4.38 -1.62 -3.56
CA GLY A 56 -5.23 -0.74 -4.38
C GLY A 56 -5.26 0.71 -3.89
N ILE A 57 -4.34 1.09 -3.01
CA ILE A 57 -4.17 2.48 -2.59
C ILE A 57 -3.83 3.35 -3.80
N CYS A 58 -4.27 4.62 -3.80
CA CYS A 58 -3.98 5.49 -4.94
C CYS A 58 -2.46 5.76 -5.05
N GLY A 59 -1.95 5.83 -6.27
CA GLY A 59 -0.51 5.98 -6.52
C GLY A 59 0.10 7.26 -5.93
N SER A 60 -0.68 8.34 -5.84
CA SER A 60 -0.25 9.60 -5.21
C SER A 60 -0.07 9.48 -3.70
N LEU A 61 -0.98 8.75 -3.03
CA LEU A 61 -0.85 8.46 -1.60
C LEU A 61 0.32 7.50 -1.36
N LEU A 62 0.45 6.44 -2.17
CA LEU A 62 1.55 5.48 -2.08
C LEU A 62 2.90 6.18 -2.17
N GLN A 63 3.10 7.06 -3.14
CA GLN A 63 4.35 7.83 -3.29
C GLN A 63 4.69 8.67 -2.06
N GLY A 64 3.68 9.21 -1.36
CA GLY A 64 3.89 9.97 -0.12
C GLY A 64 4.30 9.12 1.08
N ILE A 65 3.96 7.82 1.09
CA ILE A 65 4.13 6.94 2.26
C ILE A 65 5.07 5.76 2.02
N ILE A 66 5.50 5.50 0.78
CA ILE A 66 6.29 4.31 0.43
C ILE A 66 7.66 4.30 1.12
N SER A 67 8.36 5.43 1.14
CA SER A 67 9.68 5.54 1.77
C SER A 67 9.65 5.17 3.26
N PRO A 68 8.77 5.76 4.10
CA PRO A 68 8.66 5.36 5.49
C PRO A 68 8.12 3.93 5.68
N ILE A 69 7.24 3.44 4.80
CA ILE A 69 6.78 2.03 4.83
C ILE A 69 7.95 1.07 4.64
N VAL A 70 8.79 1.30 3.64
CA VAL A 70 9.96 0.46 3.34
C VAL A 70 10.95 0.50 4.50
N SER A 71 11.20 1.68 5.08
CA SER A 71 12.03 1.80 6.28
C SER A 71 11.50 0.94 7.43
N LEU A 72 10.19 0.99 7.71
CA LEU A 72 9.58 0.18 8.78
C LEU A 72 9.57 -1.32 8.47
N HIS A 73 9.42 -1.69 7.20
CA HIS A 73 9.38 -3.07 6.74
C HIS A 73 10.69 -3.79 7.06
N TYR A 74 11.82 -3.14 6.80
CA TYR A 74 13.16 -3.67 7.05
C TYR A 74 13.69 -3.37 8.47
N GLY A 75 12.81 -3.05 9.41
CA GLY A 75 13.18 -2.88 10.82
C GLY A 75 13.76 -1.51 11.18
N GLY A 76 13.74 -0.53 10.27
CA GLY A 76 14.07 0.85 10.57
C GLY A 76 12.98 1.53 11.43
N SER A 77 13.28 2.75 11.87
CA SER A 77 12.36 3.61 12.62
C SER A 77 12.42 5.03 12.10
N ILE A 78 11.34 5.78 12.32
CA ILE A 78 11.23 7.17 11.90
C ILE A 78 11.54 8.06 13.09
N PHE A 79 12.60 8.86 13.00
CA PHE A 79 13.14 9.61 14.14
C PHE A 79 12.20 10.68 14.71
N TRP A 80 11.30 11.23 13.90
CA TRP A 80 10.37 12.28 14.32
C TRP A 80 9.04 11.75 14.86
N GLU A 81 8.80 10.44 14.79
CA GLU A 81 7.60 9.82 15.33
C GLU A 81 7.85 9.30 16.75
N LYS A 82 6.84 9.43 17.62
CA LYS A 82 6.94 8.99 19.03
C LYS A 82 6.99 7.47 19.15
N ASN A 83 6.36 6.77 18.20
CA ASN A 83 6.27 5.33 18.16
C ASN A 83 7.15 4.83 17.00
N SER A 84 8.03 3.88 17.29
CA SER A 84 8.89 3.26 16.26
C SER A 84 8.11 2.41 15.26
N GLU A 85 6.86 2.05 15.56
CA GLU A 85 6.04 1.13 14.76
C GLU A 85 4.87 1.81 14.04
N SER A 86 4.63 3.09 14.30
CA SER A 86 3.55 3.83 13.66
C SER A 86 4.00 5.17 13.16
N PHE A 87 3.47 5.60 12.02
CA PHE A 87 3.74 6.93 11.50
C PHE A 87 2.51 7.56 10.87
N THR A 88 2.52 8.89 10.82
CA THR A 88 1.50 9.67 10.14
C THR A 88 2.01 10.05 8.76
N GLY A 89 1.36 9.52 7.73
CA GLY A 89 1.62 9.86 6.33
C GLY A 89 0.66 10.93 5.82
N ARG A 90 1.11 11.72 4.85
CA ARG A 90 0.27 12.70 4.15
C ARG A 90 0.31 12.45 2.66
N CYS A 91 -0.82 12.68 2.00
CA CYS A 91 -0.89 12.67 0.55
C CYS A 91 -0.12 13.87 -0.04
N LEU A 92 0.57 13.64 -1.16
CA LEU A 92 1.32 14.68 -1.89
C LEU A 92 0.42 15.73 -2.54
N GLU A 93 -0.87 15.41 -2.72
CA GLU A 93 -1.90 16.33 -3.20
C GLU A 93 -2.34 17.27 -2.06
N ASP A 94 -1.48 18.24 -1.73
CA ASP A 94 -1.75 19.33 -0.76
C ASP A 94 -2.09 18.84 0.67
N GLY A 95 -1.65 17.63 1.04
CA GLY A 95 -1.95 17.07 2.36
C GLY A 95 -3.45 16.85 2.60
N LYS A 96 -4.26 16.73 1.54
CA LYS A 96 -5.71 16.54 1.65
C LYS A 96 -6.12 15.28 2.37
N VAL A 97 -5.26 14.25 2.40
CA VAL A 97 -5.51 13.00 3.11
C VAL A 97 -4.36 12.76 4.07
N GLU A 98 -4.69 12.52 5.34
CA GLU A 98 -3.76 12.04 6.35
C GLU A 98 -4.08 10.57 6.64
N VAL A 99 -3.04 9.77 6.75
CA VAL A 99 -3.13 8.34 7.05
C VAL A 99 -2.28 8.00 8.26
N SER A 100 -2.78 7.11 9.11
CA SER A 100 -1.97 6.46 10.13
C SER A 100 -1.55 5.11 9.60
N VAL A 101 -0.24 4.86 9.60
CA VAL A 101 0.33 3.58 9.21
C VAL A 101 0.89 2.91 10.43
N LYS A 102 0.57 1.63 10.62
CA LYS A 102 1.07 0.80 11.71
C LYS A 102 1.72 -0.46 11.15
N ARG A 103 2.93 -0.77 11.62
CA ARG A 103 3.58 -2.05 11.36
C ARG A 103 2.97 -3.14 12.22
N VAL A 104 2.66 -4.27 11.62
CA VAL A 104 2.17 -5.47 12.31
C VAL A 104 2.97 -6.69 11.85
N GLU A 105 3.39 -7.51 12.80
CA GLU A 105 4.07 -8.77 12.53
C GLU A 105 3.06 -9.88 12.20
N GLN A 106 3.24 -10.54 11.05
CA GLN A 106 2.48 -11.72 10.67
C GLN A 106 3.13 -12.95 11.28
N LYS A 107 2.33 -13.78 11.95
CA LYS A 107 2.76 -15.11 12.40
C LYS A 107 2.76 -16.13 11.26
N GLU A 108 1.89 -15.93 10.27
CA GLU A 108 1.74 -16.77 9.08
C GLU A 108 1.65 -15.88 7.85
N PRO A 109 2.33 -16.20 6.73
CA PRO A 109 2.31 -15.39 5.53
C PRO A 109 0.92 -15.44 4.89
N VAL A 110 0.15 -14.35 5.02
CA VAL A 110 -1.14 -14.22 4.35
C VAL A 110 -0.91 -13.62 2.97
N MET A 111 -1.40 -14.32 1.94
CA MET A 111 -1.47 -13.75 0.59
C MET A 111 -2.54 -12.66 0.57
N LEU A 112 -2.09 -11.41 0.58
CA LEU A 112 -2.97 -10.27 0.35
C LEU A 112 -3.27 -10.19 -1.15
N GLN A 113 -4.55 -10.22 -1.50
CA GLN A 113 -5.00 -9.92 -2.87
C GLN A 113 -5.45 -8.47 -2.92
N THR A 114 -4.92 -7.71 -3.88
CA THR A 114 -5.36 -6.34 -4.11
C THR A 114 -6.82 -6.34 -4.54
N GLN A 115 -7.70 -5.75 -3.75
CA GLN A 115 -9.07 -5.52 -4.19
C GLN A 115 -9.10 -4.31 -5.15
N PHE A 116 -9.14 -4.57 -6.46
CA PHE A 116 -9.37 -3.52 -7.43
C PHE A 116 -10.86 -3.14 -7.43
N SER A 117 -11.18 -1.99 -6.84
CA SER A 117 -12.46 -1.32 -7.07
C SER A 117 -12.29 -0.29 -8.18
N PHE A 118 -13.04 -0.42 -9.27
CA PHE A 118 -13.09 0.63 -10.27
C PHE A 118 -13.75 1.86 -9.64
N ARG A 119 -12.97 2.92 -9.44
CA ARG A 119 -13.48 4.19 -8.90
C ARG A 119 -13.71 5.15 -10.06
N ASP A 120 -14.91 5.71 -10.13
CA ASP A 120 -15.19 6.76 -11.12
C ASP A 120 -14.35 8.01 -10.78
N MET A 121 -13.53 8.43 -11.73
CA MET A 121 -12.62 9.58 -11.61
C MET A 121 -13.15 10.84 -12.31
N ARG A 122 -14.35 10.79 -12.90
CA ARG A 122 -14.97 11.91 -13.60
C ARG A 122 -15.53 12.96 -12.62
N GLY A 123 -15.53 14.22 -13.03
CA GLY A 123 -16.10 15.36 -12.29
C GLY A 123 -15.23 15.86 -11.14
N LYS A 124 -13.92 15.56 -11.16
CA LYS A 124 -13.01 15.80 -10.02
C LYS A 124 -12.07 16.99 -10.21
N GLY A 125 -12.28 17.77 -11.27
CA GLY A 125 -11.53 19.00 -11.55
C GLY A 125 -10.20 18.75 -12.26
N PHE A 126 -10.02 17.58 -12.89
CA PHE A 126 -8.86 17.29 -13.73
C PHE A 126 -9.23 17.56 -15.18
N PRO A 127 -8.74 18.64 -15.81
CA PRO A 127 -9.17 19.04 -17.15
C PRO A 127 -8.95 17.93 -18.19
N LEU A 128 -7.91 17.11 -18.04
CA LEU A 128 -7.62 16.01 -18.95
C LEU A 128 -8.55 14.80 -18.77
N LEU A 129 -9.04 14.52 -17.55
CA LEU A 129 -9.97 13.41 -17.31
C LEU A 129 -11.43 13.81 -17.54
N ASP A 130 -11.77 15.05 -17.21
CA ASP A 130 -13.12 15.58 -17.30
C ASP A 130 -13.48 16.01 -18.73
N LYS A 131 -12.51 16.49 -19.53
CA LYS A 131 -12.72 16.93 -20.92
C LYS A 131 -12.79 15.77 -21.90
N TYR A 132 -11.95 14.75 -21.72
CA TYR A 132 -11.99 13.55 -22.55
C TYR A 132 -12.91 12.54 -21.86
N ARG A 133 -14.21 12.61 -22.19
CA ARG A 133 -15.13 11.49 -21.97
C ARG A 133 -14.52 10.25 -22.63
N LEU A 134 -13.76 9.46 -21.89
CA LEU A 134 -13.34 8.11 -22.26
C LEU A 134 -14.58 7.21 -22.17
N LEU A 135 -15.56 7.48 -23.02
CA LEU A 135 -16.72 6.66 -23.26
C LEU A 135 -17.03 6.76 -24.75
N ARG A 136 -16.50 5.81 -25.51
CA ARG A 136 -17.39 4.79 -26.06
C ARG A 136 -16.67 3.47 -26.23
#